data_AF-A0A523TFL1-F1
#
_entry.id   AF-A0A523TFL1-F1
#
_cell.length_a   1.000
_cell.length_b   1.000
_cell.length_c   1.000
_cell.angle_alpha   90.00
_cell.angle_beta   90.00
_cell.angle_gamma   90.00
#
_symmetry.space_group_name_H-M   'P 1'
#
loop_
_entity.id
_entity.type
_entity.pdbx_description
1 polymer ?
#
loop_
_entity_poly.entity_id
_entity_poly.type
_entity_poly.pdbx_seq_one_letter_code
_entity_poly.pdbx_strand_id
1 'polypeptide(L)'
;MNKYFDAYKTKDRDKALSCFANEPSTILIGTEEEKIVGYDKLKEQIAKDFENYEFTKIDLPWKTVTIKGPIALLTAEVDFTMKAGEEEQKGVARLTAAMEKKKDEWLIVQSHFSLPTSSEVEK
;
A
#
# COMPACT_ATOMS: atom_id res chain seq x y z
N MET A 1 4.61 7.89 -2.93
CA MET A 1 3.40 7.04 -3.04
C MET A 1 3.09 6.57 -4.46
N ASN A 2 3.09 7.43 -5.47
CA ASN A 2 2.87 7.02 -6.88
C ASN A 2 3.75 5.83 -7.30
N LYS A 3 5.06 5.85 -6.97
CA LYS A 3 6.01 4.75 -7.22
C LYS A 3 5.51 3.37 -6.76
N TYR A 4 4.91 3.30 -5.57
CA TYR A 4 4.40 2.05 -4.99
C TYR A 4 3.15 1.56 -5.72
N PHE A 5 2.19 2.44 -5.98
CA PHE A 5 0.97 2.07 -6.73
C PHE A 5 1.27 1.73 -8.19
N ASP A 6 2.23 2.41 -8.82
CA ASP A 6 2.74 2.02 -10.13
C ASP A 6 3.38 0.63 -10.09
N ALA A 7 4.12 0.31 -9.03
CA ALA A 7 4.69 -1.03 -8.85
C ALA A 7 3.60 -2.10 -8.71
N TYR A 8 2.51 -1.81 -8.00
CA TYR A 8 1.36 -2.73 -7.89
C TYR A 8 0.64 -2.93 -9.23
N LYS A 9 0.46 -1.87 -10.03
CA LYS A 9 -0.12 -1.99 -11.39
C LYS A 9 0.74 -2.83 -12.34
N THR A 10 2.06 -2.82 -12.17
CA THR A 10 2.99 -3.56 -13.04
C THR A 10 3.56 -4.84 -12.41
N LYS A 11 3.06 -5.24 -11.22
CA LYS A 11 3.60 -6.34 -10.41
C LYS A 11 5.13 -6.30 -10.23
N ASP A 12 5.70 -5.09 -10.13
CA ASP A 12 7.13 -4.88 -9.95
C ASP A 12 7.50 -4.98 -8.47
N ARG A 13 7.88 -6.19 -8.04
CA ARG A 13 8.11 -6.50 -6.63
C ARG A 13 9.22 -5.66 -6.04
N ASP A 14 10.32 -5.50 -6.77
CA ASP A 14 11.50 -4.81 -6.26
C ASP A 14 11.23 -3.30 -6.15
N LYS A 15 10.47 -2.73 -7.09
CA LYS A 15 10.01 -1.34 -7.01
C LYS A 15 9.03 -1.13 -5.85
N ALA A 16 8.11 -2.07 -5.60
CA ALA A 16 7.19 -2.00 -4.47
C ALA A 16 7.95 -2.04 -3.14
N LEU A 17 8.85 -3.01 -2.98
CA LEU A 17 9.69 -3.19 -1.79
C LEU A 17 10.61 -1.99 -1.52
N SER A 18 11.18 -1.40 -2.58
CA SER A 18 12.04 -0.20 -2.46
C SER A 18 11.31 1.06 -1.95
N CYS A 19 9.99 1.00 -1.76
CA CYS A 19 9.23 2.08 -1.12
C CYS A 19 9.24 1.97 0.42
N PHE A 20 9.68 0.84 0.99
CA PHE A 20 9.68 0.59 2.43
C PHE A 20 11.08 0.66 3.03
N ALA A 21 11.16 0.97 4.32
CA ALA A 21 12.39 0.81 5.08
C ALA A 21 12.72 -0.68 5.20
N ASN A 22 13.98 -1.04 4.98
CA ASN A 22 14.45 -2.42 5.18
C ASN A 22 14.77 -2.64 6.66
N GLU A 23 13.74 -2.69 7.50
CA GLU A 23 13.88 -2.75 8.97
C GLU A 23 12.94 -3.77 9.62
N PRO A 24 13.34 -4.38 10.75
CA PRO A 24 12.48 -5.28 11.53
C PRO A 24 11.20 -4.62 12.07
N SER A 25 11.23 -3.29 12.25
CA SER A 25 10.11 -2.49 12.75
C SER A 25 9.13 -2.02 11.67
N THR A 26 9.34 -2.41 10.41
CA THR A 26 8.44 -2.02 9.31
C THR A 26 7.09 -2.72 9.48
N ILE A 27 6.00 -1.98 9.44
CA ILE A 27 4.65 -2.50 9.69
C ILE A 27 3.74 -2.23 8.49
N LEU A 28 3.00 -3.25 8.05
CA LEU A 28 1.89 -3.09 7.13
C LEU A 28 0.64 -3.74 7.74
N ILE A 29 -0.44 -2.96 7.80
CA ILE A 29 -1.77 -3.45 8.14
C ILE A 29 -2.62 -3.41 6.87
N GLY A 30 -3.13 -4.57 6.46
CA GLY A 30 -4.00 -4.71 5.29
C GLY A 30 -5.47 -4.48 5.63
N THR A 31 -6.34 -4.78 4.67
CA THR A 31 -7.79 -4.56 4.79
C THR A 31 -8.53 -5.73 5.44
N GLU A 32 -7.91 -6.91 5.50
CA GLU A 32 -8.45 -8.11 6.13
C GLU A 32 -7.63 -8.46 7.39
N GLU A 33 -7.22 -9.72 7.55
CA GLU A 33 -6.45 -10.19 8.70
C GLU A 33 -4.94 -9.86 8.61
N GLU A 34 -4.48 -9.15 7.56
CA GLU A 34 -3.06 -8.88 7.39
C GLU A 34 -2.52 -7.92 8.46
N LYS A 35 -1.65 -8.47 9.32
CA LYS A 35 -0.75 -7.71 10.18
C LYS A 35 0.68 -8.17 9.96
N ILE A 36 1.38 -7.42 9.12
CA ILE A 36 2.75 -7.72 8.71
C ILE A 36 3.73 -6.90 9.54
N VAL A 37 4.73 -7.58 10.11
CA VAL A 37 5.79 -6.96 10.90
C VAL A 37 7.14 -7.48 10.40
N GLY A 38 8.01 -6.56 10.01
CA GLY A 38 9.34 -6.82 9.48
C GLY A 38 9.39 -6.93 7.96
N TYR A 39 10.51 -6.50 7.38
CA TYR A 39 10.71 -6.43 5.93
C TYR A 39 10.66 -7.80 5.23
N ASP A 40 11.07 -8.89 5.88
CA ASP A 40 11.01 -10.22 5.26
C ASP A 40 9.57 -10.71 5.06
N LYS A 41 8.71 -10.53 6.07
CA LYS A 41 7.27 -10.84 5.93
C LYS A 41 6.58 -9.93 4.92
N LEU A 42 7.05 -8.69 4.78
CA LEU A 42 6.56 -7.78 3.74
C LEU A 42 6.87 -8.31 2.33
N LYS A 43 8.05 -8.89 2.09
CA LYS A 43 8.37 -9.54 0.80
C LYS A 43 7.40 -10.67 0.49
N GLU A 44 7.12 -11.52 1.47
CA GLU A 44 6.17 -12.63 1.34
C GLU A 44 4.76 -12.10 1.04
N GLN A 45 4.30 -11.07 1.75
CA GLN A 45 2.99 -10.48 1.51
C GLN A 45 2.88 -9.85 0.11
N ILE A 46 3.87 -9.05 -0.33
CA ILE A 46 3.83 -8.44 -1.68
C ILE A 46 3.85 -9.53 -2.77
N ALA A 47 4.62 -10.60 -2.59
CA ALA A 47 4.60 -11.73 -3.51
C ALA A 47 3.21 -12.38 -3.56
N LYS A 48 2.60 -12.64 -2.40
CA LYS A 48 1.23 -13.16 -2.28
C LYS A 48 0.21 -12.24 -2.95
N ASP A 49 0.31 -10.92 -2.76
CA ASP A 49 -0.59 -9.96 -3.39
C ASP A 49 -0.50 -10.07 -4.92
N PHE A 50 0.70 -10.19 -5.47
CA PHE A 50 0.91 -10.24 -6.92
C PHE A 50 0.52 -11.57 -7.57
N GLU A 51 0.52 -12.65 -6.79
CA GLU A 51 -0.03 -13.94 -7.22
C GLU A 51 -1.56 -13.89 -7.27
N ASN A 52 -2.20 -13.27 -6.29
CA ASN A 52 -3.65 -13.33 -6.12
C ASN A 52 -4.41 -12.20 -6.83
N TYR A 53 -3.77 -11.04 -7.02
CA TYR A 53 -4.44 -9.83 -7.48
C TYR A 53 -3.76 -9.21 -8.70
N GLU A 54 -4.57 -8.59 -9.56
CA GLU A 54 -4.11 -7.75 -10.66
C GLU A 54 -4.81 -6.40 -10.59
N PHE A 55 -4.08 -5.34 -10.27
CA PHE A 55 -4.63 -4.00 -10.22
C PHE A 55 -4.62 -3.36 -11.60
N THR A 56 -5.80 -3.12 -12.16
CA THR A 56 -5.97 -2.48 -13.48
C THR A 56 -6.10 -0.97 -13.36
N LYS A 57 -6.54 -0.46 -12.20
CA LYS A 57 -6.65 0.96 -11.90
C LYS A 57 -6.31 1.23 -10.44
N ILE A 58 -5.51 2.25 -10.20
CA ILE A 58 -5.26 2.80 -8.86
C ILE A 58 -5.11 4.31 -8.99
N ASP A 59 -6.01 5.06 -8.34
CA ASP A 59 -6.02 6.52 -8.31
C ASP A 59 -6.07 7.04 -6.87
N LEU A 60 -5.54 8.24 -6.66
CA LEU A 60 -5.55 8.93 -5.36
C LEU A 60 -6.34 10.22 -5.51
N PRO A 61 -7.68 10.17 -5.50
CA PRO A 61 -8.53 11.36 -5.70
C PRO A 61 -8.28 12.41 -4.61
N TRP A 62 -7.93 11.96 -3.41
CA TRP A 62 -7.58 12.82 -2.29
C TRP A 62 -6.35 12.30 -1.55
N LYS A 63 -5.46 13.23 -1.18
CA LYS A 63 -4.33 12.95 -0.28
C LYS A 63 -3.87 14.21 0.44
N THR A 64 -3.36 14.04 1.65
CA THR A 64 -2.67 15.06 2.43
C THR A 64 -1.35 14.52 2.96
N VAL A 65 -0.34 15.39 3.01
CA VAL A 65 0.98 15.06 3.56
C VAL A 65 1.36 16.12 4.58
N THR A 66 1.67 15.69 5.79
CA THR A 66 2.26 16.55 6.83
C THR A 66 3.70 16.13 7.06
N ILE A 67 4.62 17.09 6.99
CA ILE A 67 6.06 16.85 7.20
C ILE A 67 6.50 17.51 8.52
N LYS A 68 7.19 16.76 9.37
CA LYS A 68 7.80 17.23 10.63
C LYS A 68 9.23 16.68 10.73
N GLY A 69 10.20 17.47 10.27
CA GLY A 69 11.61 17.07 10.24
C GLY A 69 11.83 15.84 9.33
N PRO A 70 12.42 14.74 9.83
CA PRO A 70 12.66 13.54 9.04
C PRO A 70 11.41 12.64 8.92
N ILE A 71 10.27 13.04 9.47
CA ILE A 71 9.03 12.25 9.45
C ILE A 71 8.01 12.90 8.51
N ALA A 72 7.33 12.09 7.70
CA ALA A 72 6.14 12.49 6.96
C ALA A 72 4.97 11.56 7.29
N LEU A 73 3.79 12.15 7.43
CA LEU A 73 2.52 11.44 7.58
C LEU A 73 1.69 11.68 6.32
N LEU A 74 1.31 10.60 5.65
CA LEU A 74 0.41 10.61 4.51
C LEU A 74 -0.95 10.05 4.94
N THR A 75 -2.02 10.71 4.53
CA THR A 75 -3.36 10.13 4.50
C THR A 75 -3.92 10.29 3.10
N ALA A 76 -4.55 9.25 2.56
CA ALA A 76 -5.11 9.27 1.22
C ALA A 76 -6.37 8.41 1.12
N GLU A 77 -7.22 8.77 0.15
CA GLU A 77 -8.20 7.86 -0.42
C GLU A 77 -7.58 7.21 -1.65
N VAL A 78 -7.90 5.93 -1.86
CA VAL A 78 -7.35 5.11 -2.93
C VAL A 78 -8.52 4.45 -3.66
N ASP A 79 -8.86 4.97 -4.83
CA ASP A 79 -9.79 4.33 -5.72
C ASP A 79 -9.05 3.21 -6.44
N PHE A 80 -9.59 1.99 -6.42
CA PHE A 80 -8.97 0.86 -7.07
C PHE A 80 -9.96 0.06 -7.93
N THR A 81 -9.41 -0.55 -8.97
CA THR A 81 -10.02 -1.66 -9.68
C THR A 81 -8.98 -2.77 -9.72
N MET A 82 -9.37 -3.95 -9.26
CA MET A 82 -8.51 -5.12 -9.25
C MET A 82 -9.25 -6.35 -9.74
N LYS A 83 -8.52 -7.35 -10.22
CA LYS A 83 -9.03 -8.69 -10.48
C LYS A 83 -8.51 -9.66 -9.44
N ALA A 84 -9.39 -10.51 -8.93
CA ALA A 84 -9.06 -11.67 -8.12
C ALA A 84 -9.58 -12.92 -8.87
N GLY A 85 -8.72 -13.57 -9.65
CA GLY A 85 -9.15 -14.59 -10.61
C GLY A 85 -9.97 -13.97 -11.75
N GLU A 86 -11.20 -14.45 -11.96
CA GLU A 86 -12.12 -13.94 -12.99
C GLU A 86 -12.98 -12.77 -12.52
N GLU A 87 -13.05 -12.53 -11.21
CA GLU A 87 -13.88 -11.47 -10.62
C GLU A 87 -13.16 -10.13 -10.66
N GLU A 88 -13.82 -9.11 -11.20
CA GLU A 88 -13.37 -7.71 -11.11
C GLU A 88 -14.01 -7.06 -9.90
N GLN A 89 -13.18 -6.47 -9.04
CA GLN A 89 -13.58 -5.78 -7.83
C GLN A 89 -13.22 -4.29 -7.93
N LYS A 90 -14.16 -3.44 -7.54
CA LYS A 90 -13.97 -1.99 -7.45
C LYS A 90 -14.25 -1.52 -6.04
N GLY A 91 -13.47 -0.55 -5.58
CA GLY A 91 -13.65 -0.01 -4.25
C GLY A 91 -12.85 1.24 -3.99
N VAL A 92 -13.10 1.81 -2.80
CA VAL A 92 -12.38 2.96 -2.26
C VAL A 92 -11.76 2.53 -0.94
N ALA A 93 -10.44 2.46 -0.89
CA ALA A 93 -9.69 2.22 0.34
C ALA A 93 -9.22 3.54 0.95
N ARG A 94 -8.88 3.51 2.24
CA ARG A 94 -8.18 4.60 2.92
C ARG A 94 -6.79 4.13 3.31
N LEU A 95 -5.79 4.93 2.99
CA LEU A 95 -4.39 4.70 3.33
C LEU A 95 -3.94 5.72 4.38
N THR A 96 -3.30 5.25 5.45
CA THR A 96 -2.40 6.05 6.27
C THR A 96 -0.99 5.47 6.19
N ALA A 97 0.01 6.32 5.97
CA ALA A 97 1.42 5.90 5.99
C ALA A 97 2.29 6.88 6.80
N ALA A 98 3.15 6.31 7.64
CA ALA A 98 4.27 7.03 8.24
C ALA A 98 5.52 6.73 7.43
N MET A 99 6.26 7.78 7.11
CA MET A 99 7.47 7.71 6.29
C MET A 99 8.63 8.39 7.01
N GLU A 100 9.81 7.81 6.87
CA GLU A 100 11.07 8.38 7.34
C GLU A 100 11.93 8.80 6.16
N LYS A 101 12.57 9.97 6.28
CA LYS A 101 13.60 10.40 5.36
C LYS A 101 14.93 9.75 5.72
N LYS A 102 15.42 8.86 4.86
CA LYS A 102 16.76 8.26 4.97
C LYS A 102 17.59 8.71 3.78
N LYS A 103 18.65 9.47 4.05
CA LYS A 103 19.41 10.22 3.03
C LYS A 103 18.45 11.13 2.25
N ASP A 104 18.29 10.90 0.94
CA ASP A 104 17.42 11.68 0.05
C ASP A 104 16.15 10.94 -0.37
N GLU A 105 15.84 9.83 0.29
CA GLU A 105 14.66 9.00 -0.01
C GLU A 105 13.67 8.99 1.17
N TRP A 106 12.38 9.04 0.83
CA TRP A 106 11.29 8.82 1.78
C TRP A 106 10.88 7.36 1.72
N LEU A 107 10.99 6.67 2.85
CA LEU A 107 10.70 5.25 2.97
C LEU A 107 9.54 5.04 3.95
N ILE A 108 8.61 4.17 3.59
CA ILE A 108 7.48 3.78 4.42
C ILE A 108 8.02 2.93 5.58
N VAL A 109 7.76 3.38 6.80
CA VAL A 109 8.06 2.60 8.03
C VAL A 109 6.80 1.97 8.61
N GLN A 110 5.63 2.56 8.33
CA GLN A 110 4.34 1.98 8.66
C GLN A 110 3.31 2.36 7.60
N SER A 111 2.48 1.41 7.19
CA SER A 111 1.27 1.67 6.41
C SER A 111 0.05 0.92 6.95
N HIS A 112 -1.13 1.50 6.75
CA HIS A 112 -2.40 0.89 7.09
C HIS A 112 -3.40 1.19 5.98
N PHE A 113 -3.97 0.14 5.40
CA PHE A 113 -5.09 0.21 4.47
C PHE A 113 -6.37 -0.24 5.17
N SER A 114 -7.49 0.43 4.91
CA SER A 114 -8.80 -0.01 5.38
C SER A 114 -9.88 0.24 4.33
N LEU A 115 -10.94 -0.55 4.38
CA LEU A 115 -12.15 -0.37 3.57
C LEU A 115 -13.27 0.23 4.45
N PRO A 116 -14.09 1.17 3.95
CA PRO A 116 -15.31 1.57 4.63
C PRO A 116 -16.28 0.39 4.78
N THR A 117 -16.97 0.28 5.90
CA THR A 117 -17.97 -0.78 6.16
C THR A 117 -19.17 -0.76 5.20
N SER A 118 -19.39 0.33 4.46
CA SER A 118 -20.45 0.45 3.44
C SER A 118 -19.94 0.25 2.00
N SER A 119 -18.65 0.05 1.79
CA SER A 119 -18.18 -0.50 0.52
C SER A 119 -18.29 -2.01 0.62
N GLU A 120 -19.51 -2.52 0.45
CA GLU A 120 -19.64 -3.79 -0.22
C GLU A 120 -18.87 -3.63 -1.53
N VAL A 121 -17.82 -4.42 -1.72
CA VAL A 121 -17.32 -4.69 -3.07
C VAL A 121 -18.56 -5.09 -3.85
N GLU A 122 -19.02 -4.25 -4.78
CA GLU A 122 -20.12 -4.62 -5.66
C GLU A 122 -19.69 -5.93 -6.33
N LYS A 123 -20.34 -7.03 -5.91
CA LYS A 123 -20.09 -8.39 -6.40
C LYS A 123 -20.59 -8.55 -7.83
#